data_AF-A0A1I6QU79-F1
#
_entry.id   AF-A0A1I6QU79-F1
#
_cell.length_a   1.000
_cell.length_b   1.000
_cell.length_c   1.000
_cell.angle_alpha   90.00
_cell.angle_beta   90.00
_cell.angle_gamma   90.00
#
_symmetry.space_group_name_H-M   'P 1'
#
loop_
_entity.id
_entity.type
_entity.pdbx_description
1 polymer ?
#
loop_
_entity_poly.entity_id
_entity_poly.type
_entity_poly.pdbx_seq_one_letter_code
_entity_poly.pdbx_strand_id
1 'polypeptide(L)'
;MSASARTLLATFVLGFVVTIGLVAAGTVVVEDGTPDLPDTEQDHFQPDEALPAETSDGGEITMDSQEQSNTVVIHTGGAAGGQTSLGQLPIQDSADGPELSTGSLGGTERGVTPLVTTLIENGHKVEFYAGAATDGQLSQALSDADAFVAPGSVSFTEQDRETISTFTDAGGRFVMTANPGSSATVAELGASNGLYTEAGYLYNLTENDNNYLSIFAEPTGSSALTDGVEEVVFRSSSSVGSSDGDTVLEAEATMSTTREDGSYGVAAVDGDVAVIGDSSFLEPENAHRADNNVLVGNVADFLVTGSVNEASLPGAGNQTPAGQPSTGGQSQIPVGGAEDIPEMNNEST
;
A
#
# COMPACT_ATOMS: atom_id res chain seq x y z
N MET A 1 -20.17 -97.57 5.96
CA MET A 1 -20.43 -96.15 6.30
C MET A 1 -19.17 -95.35 6.04
N SER A 2 -19.05 -94.37 5.16
CA SER A 2 -19.79 -93.86 4.01
C SER A 2 -18.75 -92.95 3.33
N ALA A 3 -18.45 -93.14 2.05
CA ALA A 3 -17.29 -92.52 1.39
C ALA A 3 -17.26 -90.97 1.44
N SER A 4 -18.37 -90.33 1.83
CA SER A 4 -18.47 -88.87 1.99
C SER A 4 -17.73 -88.30 3.22
N ALA A 5 -17.49 -89.07 4.28
CA ALA A 5 -16.82 -88.55 5.49
C ALA A 5 -15.30 -88.44 5.32
N ARG A 6 -14.67 -89.33 4.53
CA ARG A 6 -13.23 -89.30 4.26
C ARG A 6 -12.84 -88.19 3.29
N THR A 7 -13.71 -87.87 2.33
CA THR A 7 -13.49 -86.76 1.39
C THR A 7 -13.67 -85.40 2.06
N LEU A 8 -14.67 -85.24 2.94
CA LEU A 8 -14.86 -84.00 3.72
C LEU A 8 -13.72 -83.74 4.71
N LEU A 9 -13.17 -84.79 5.34
CA LEU A 9 -12.00 -84.66 6.23
C LEU A 9 -10.73 -84.29 5.47
N ALA A 10 -10.53 -84.84 4.26
CA ALA A 10 -9.38 -84.52 3.41
C ALA A 10 -9.43 -83.07 2.90
N THR A 11 -10.60 -82.58 2.50
CA THR A 11 -10.78 -81.18 2.07
C THR A 11 -10.61 -80.20 3.24
N PHE A 12 -11.08 -80.54 4.44
CA PHE A 12 -10.89 -79.69 5.62
C PHE A 12 -9.41 -79.61 6.06
N VAL A 13 -8.69 -80.73 6.06
CA VAL A 13 -7.25 -80.75 6.40
C VAL A 13 -6.42 -80.00 5.35
N LEU A 14 -6.76 -80.12 4.06
CA LEU A 14 -6.07 -79.37 3.00
C LEU A 14 -6.34 -77.86 3.12
N GLY A 15 -7.58 -77.45 3.40
CA GLY A 15 -7.94 -76.05 3.64
C GLY A 15 -7.23 -75.46 4.88
N PHE A 16 -7.13 -76.23 5.96
CA PHE A 16 -6.47 -75.83 7.21
C PHE A 16 -4.94 -75.71 7.06
N VAL A 17 -4.30 -76.60 6.29
CA VAL A 17 -2.85 -76.52 6.02
C VAL A 17 -2.51 -75.34 5.11
N VAL A 18 -3.38 -74.99 4.15
CA VAL A 18 -3.18 -73.81 3.28
C VAL A 18 -3.42 -72.50 4.04
N THR A 19 -4.36 -72.45 4.98
CA THR A 19 -4.61 -71.25 5.80
C THR A 19 -3.59 -71.05 6.92
N ILE A 20 -3.06 -72.12 7.52
CA ILE A 20 -1.98 -72.01 8.52
C ILE A 20 -0.61 -71.82 7.87
N GLY A 21 -0.38 -72.37 6.68
CA GLY A 21 0.86 -72.18 5.92
C GLY A 21 1.08 -70.73 5.46
N LEU A 22 0.02 -69.93 5.31
CA LEU A 22 0.12 -68.51 4.91
C LEU A 22 0.27 -67.53 6.09
N VAL A 23 0.08 -67.99 7.33
CA VAL A 23 0.24 -67.16 8.54
C VAL A 23 1.56 -67.47 9.28
N ALA A 24 2.28 -68.53 8.91
CA ALA A 24 3.51 -68.97 9.55
C ALA A 24 4.79 -68.76 8.70
N ALA A 25 4.76 -67.81 7.74
CA ALA A 25 5.94 -67.39 6.98
C ALA A 25 6.49 -66.02 7.41
N GLY A 26 6.01 -65.48 8.54
CA GLY A 26 6.62 -64.32 9.19
C GLY A 26 6.52 -64.49 10.70
N THR A 27 7.64 -64.34 11.41
CA THR A 27 7.84 -64.49 12.88
C THR A 27 8.05 -65.96 13.33
N VAL A 28 9.14 -66.41 13.97
CA VAL A 28 10.32 -65.79 14.59
C VAL A 28 11.46 -66.83 14.60
N VAL A 29 12.61 -66.54 14.00
CA VAL A 29 13.90 -67.09 14.46
C VAL A 29 14.42 -66.05 15.47
N VAL A 30 14.49 -66.42 16.75
CA VAL A 30 15.14 -65.57 17.77
C VAL A 30 16.64 -65.82 17.62
N GLU A 31 17.26 -65.08 16.71
CA GLU A 31 18.69 -64.78 16.81
C GLU A 31 18.84 -63.62 17.80
N ASP A 32 19.80 -63.74 18.71
CA ASP A 32 20.14 -62.76 19.77
C ASP A 32 20.78 -61.47 19.22
N GLY A 33 20.47 -61.12 17.96
CA GLY A 33 20.82 -59.85 17.36
C GLY A 33 19.62 -58.93 17.50
N THR A 34 19.82 -57.76 18.11
CA THR A 34 18.86 -56.65 18.03
C THR A 34 18.40 -56.54 16.57
N PRO A 35 17.11 -56.75 16.26
CA PRO A 35 16.65 -56.60 14.89
C PRO A 35 16.93 -55.16 14.49
N ASP A 36 17.73 -54.96 13.44
CA ASP A 36 17.81 -53.67 12.77
C ASP A 36 16.38 -53.35 12.33
N LEU A 37 15.80 -52.38 13.02
CA LEU A 37 14.51 -51.83 12.65
C LEU A 37 14.66 -51.37 11.19
N PRO A 38 13.69 -51.65 10.31
CA PRO A 38 13.72 -51.02 8.99
C PRO A 38 13.85 -49.51 9.22
N ASP A 39 14.85 -48.89 8.61
CA ASP A 39 14.94 -47.44 8.58
C ASP A 39 13.62 -46.95 8.00
N THR A 40 12.75 -46.41 8.86
CA THR A 40 11.57 -45.72 8.40
C THR A 40 12.09 -44.59 7.51
N GLU A 41 11.85 -44.64 6.21
CA GLU A 41 12.12 -43.52 5.31
C GLU A 41 11.23 -42.38 5.78
N GLN A 42 11.82 -41.46 6.55
CA GLN A 42 11.17 -40.31 7.16
C GLN A 42 11.07 -39.16 6.14
N ASP A 43 10.74 -39.47 4.88
CA ASP A 43 10.57 -38.47 3.83
C ASP A 43 9.47 -37.46 4.20
N HIS A 44 8.51 -37.88 5.04
CA HIS A 44 7.45 -37.02 5.58
C HIS A 44 7.90 -36.10 6.74
N PHE A 45 9.12 -36.26 7.23
CA PHE A 45 9.75 -35.43 8.28
C PHE A 45 11.04 -34.78 7.76
N GLN A 46 11.06 -34.40 6.49
CA GLN A 46 12.05 -33.48 5.95
C GLN A 46 11.48 -32.06 6.04
N PRO A 47 11.66 -31.33 7.17
CA PRO A 47 11.16 -29.97 7.30
C PRO A 47 11.72 -29.04 6.20
N ASP A 48 12.90 -29.38 5.67
CA ASP A 48 13.57 -28.64 4.61
C ASP A 48 12.90 -28.83 3.22
N GLU A 49 12.13 -29.91 3.00
CA GLU A 49 11.32 -30.13 1.78
C GLU A 49 9.85 -29.69 1.95
N ALA A 50 9.44 -29.37 3.18
CA ALA A 50 8.07 -28.93 3.50
C ALA A 50 7.87 -27.41 3.39
N LEU A 51 8.97 -26.65 3.29
CA LEU A 51 8.92 -25.22 3.12
C LEU A 51 8.85 -24.89 1.62
N PRO A 52 7.86 -24.10 1.18
CA PRO A 52 7.81 -23.63 -0.18
C PRO A 52 9.05 -22.76 -0.49
N ALA A 53 9.33 -22.56 -1.78
CA ALA A 53 10.41 -21.67 -2.19
C ALA A 53 10.15 -20.27 -1.59
N GLU A 54 11.14 -19.73 -0.90
CA GLU A 54 11.06 -18.38 -0.34
C GLU A 54 11.39 -17.38 -1.45
N THR A 55 10.56 -16.36 -1.59
CA THR A 55 10.86 -15.20 -2.43
C THR A 55 12.13 -14.52 -1.92
N SER A 56 12.93 -13.98 -2.83
CA SER A 56 14.10 -13.17 -2.47
C SER A 56 13.69 -12.08 -1.48
N ASP A 57 14.47 -11.92 -0.41
CA ASP A 57 14.24 -10.91 0.63
C ASP A 57 15.59 -10.24 0.94
N GLY A 58 15.71 -8.96 0.61
CA GLY A 58 16.95 -8.19 0.77
C GLY A 58 17.08 -7.00 -0.18
N GLY A 59 18.31 -6.54 -0.39
CA GLY A 59 18.59 -5.36 -1.21
C GLY A 59 18.46 -4.05 -0.43
N GLU A 60 19.25 -3.05 -0.82
CA GLU A 60 19.13 -1.69 -0.31
C GLU A 60 18.05 -0.95 -1.12
N ILE A 61 17.34 -0.03 -0.47
CA ILE A 61 16.43 0.90 -1.16
C ILE A 61 17.27 2.11 -1.54
N THR A 62 17.44 2.35 -2.84
CA THR A 62 18.26 3.45 -3.37
C THR A 62 17.42 4.37 -4.25
N MET A 63 17.88 5.62 -4.39
CA MET A 63 17.31 6.60 -5.33
C MET A 63 18.37 6.96 -6.37
N ASP A 64 17.93 7.15 -7.61
CA ASP A 64 18.79 7.60 -8.72
C ASP A 64 18.72 9.12 -8.93
N SER A 65 17.65 9.76 -8.47
CA SER A 65 17.47 11.21 -8.60
C SER A 65 18.56 11.99 -7.88
N GLN A 66 18.99 13.09 -8.51
CA GLN A 66 19.97 14.04 -7.96
C GLN A 66 19.33 15.38 -7.58
N GLU A 67 18.00 15.45 -7.61
CA GLU A 67 17.26 16.62 -7.14
C GLU A 67 17.55 16.87 -5.66
N GLN A 68 17.65 18.12 -5.24
CA GLN A 68 18.03 18.46 -3.87
C GLN A 68 16.91 19.23 -3.17
N SER A 69 16.62 18.83 -1.93
CA SER A 69 15.79 19.59 -0.98
C SER A 69 14.29 19.70 -1.30
N ASN A 70 13.74 18.82 -2.14
CA ASN A 70 12.29 18.77 -2.37
C ASN A 70 11.52 18.34 -1.09
N THR A 71 10.30 18.86 -0.94
CA THR A 71 9.40 18.57 0.18
C THR A 71 8.30 17.61 -0.26
N VAL A 72 8.23 16.45 0.38
CA VAL A 72 7.20 15.43 0.17
C VAL A 72 6.22 15.44 1.33
N VAL A 73 4.95 15.66 1.06
CA VAL A 73 3.86 15.60 2.05
C VAL A 73 3.23 14.21 2.01
N ILE A 74 3.12 13.54 3.14
CA ILE A 74 2.51 12.20 3.25
C ILE A 74 1.26 12.27 4.12
N HIS A 75 0.13 11.85 3.56
CA HIS A 75 -1.13 11.75 4.28
C HIS A 75 -1.13 10.54 5.22
N THR A 76 -1.19 10.75 6.53
CA THR A 76 -1.14 9.64 7.51
C THR A 76 -2.52 9.07 7.85
N GLY A 77 -3.59 9.74 7.41
CA GLY A 77 -4.95 9.40 7.78
C GLY A 77 -5.32 10.13 9.08
N GLY A 78 -6.52 10.71 9.12
CA GLY A 78 -7.04 11.25 10.37
C GLY A 78 -7.05 10.17 11.42
N ALA A 79 -6.36 10.40 12.54
CA ALA A 79 -6.39 9.48 13.66
C ALA A 79 -7.85 9.25 14.09
N ALA A 80 -8.43 8.14 13.67
CA ALA A 80 -9.65 7.63 14.27
C ALA A 80 -9.28 7.07 15.65
N GLY A 81 -8.97 7.97 16.60
CA GLY A 81 -9.03 7.74 18.05
C GLY A 81 -8.28 6.53 18.65
N GLY A 82 -7.38 5.87 17.93
CA GLY A 82 -6.65 4.71 18.43
C GLY A 82 -5.37 5.11 19.13
N GLN A 83 -5.44 5.44 20.42
CA GLN A 83 -4.25 5.36 21.27
C GLN A 83 -3.80 3.89 21.31
N THR A 84 -2.83 3.51 20.47
CA THR A 84 -2.07 2.27 20.66
C THR A 84 -1.01 2.50 21.72
N SER A 85 -1.45 2.74 22.95
CA SER A 85 -0.63 2.38 24.09
C SER A 85 -0.47 0.87 24.05
N LEU A 86 0.75 0.38 23.80
CA LEU A 86 1.09 -1.03 23.93
C LEU A 86 0.80 -1.46 25.37
N GLY A 87 -0.43 -1.91 25.57
CA GLY A 87 -1.06 -2.10 26.86
C GLY A 87 -2.28 -2.99 26.70
N GLN A 88 -2.00 -4.28 26.56
CA GLN A 88 -2.89 -5.38 26.95
C GLN A 88 -4.01 -5.75 25.96
N LEU A 89 -3.74 -6.79 25.17
CA LEU A 89 -4.79 -7.65 24.63
C LEU A 89 -5.67 -8.16 25.78
N PRO A 90 -6.99 -7.99 25.69
CA PRO A 90 -7.83 -9.18 25.60
C PRO A 90 -9.03 -8.99 24.66
N ILE A 91 -9.25 -10.00 23.82
CA ILE A 91 -10.40 -10.20 22.94
C ILE A 91 -11.71 -9.74 23.60
N GLN A 92 -12.38 -8.73 23.03
CA GLN A 92 -13.79 -8.44 23.26
C GLN A 92 -14.46 -8.10 21.94
N ASP A 93 -15.34 -9.01 21.54
CA ASP A 93 -16.35 -8.88 20.50
C ASP A 93 -17.25 -7.66 20.79
N SER A 94 -17.32 -6.75 19.83
CA SER A 94 -18.32 -5.68 19.76
C SER A 94 -18.57 -5.38 18.29
N ALA A 95 -19.50 -6.14 17.71
CA ALA A 95 -20.40 -5.80 16.61
C ALA A 95 -20.13 -4.48 15.85
N ASP A 96 -19.11 -4.52 15.01
CA ASP A 96 -18.91 -3.89 13.71
C ASP A 96 -17.47 -4.30 13.40
N GLY A 97 -17.33 -5.50 12.81
CA GLY A 97 -16.02 -6.11 12.65
C GLY A 97 -15.09 -5.11 11.95
N PRO A 98 -13.83 -4.93 12.42
CA PRO A 98 -12.89 -4.13 11.67
C PRO A 98 -12.89 -4.71 10.25
N GLU A 99 -13.09 -3.85 9.25
CA GLU A 99 -12.77 -4.21 7.88
C GLU A 99 -11.40 -4.90 7.91
N LEU A 100 -11.20 -5.89 7.03
CA LEU A 100 -9.90 -6.53 6.84
C LEU A 100 -8.91 -5.47 6.35
N SER A 101 -8.49 -4.59 7.24
CA SER A 101 -7.37 -3.71 7.05
C SER A 101 -6.18 -4.61 7.28
N THR A 102 -5.57 -5.03 6.20
CA THR A 102 -4.17 -5.48 6.15
C THR A 102 -3.22 -4.33 6.50
N GLY A 103 -3.68 -3.32 7.25
CA GLY A 103 -2.93 -2.12 7.55
C GLY A 103 -1.73 -2.44 8.42
N SER A 104 -0.65 -1.72 8.14
CA SER A 104 0.58 -1.65 8.92
C SER A 104 0.35 -1.90 10.40
N LEU A 105 1.05 -2.91 10.92
CA LEU A 105 1.15 -3.26 12.33
C LEU A 105 1.84 -2.12 13.10
N GLY A 106 1.19 -0.97 13.21
CA GLY A 106 1.77 0.28 13.70
C GLY A 106 1.24 1.56 13.04
N GLY A 107 0.28 1.48 12.12
CA GLY A 107 -0.32 2.63 11.46
C GLY A 107 0.50 3.15 10.27
N THR A 108 -0.07 4.13 9.57
CA THR A 108 0.47 4.65 8.29
C THR A 108 1.90 5.14 8.39
N GLU A 109 2.26 5.86 9.46
CA GLU A 109 3.64 6.39 9.65
C GLU A 109 4.70 5.28 9.69
N ARG A 110 4.42 4.18 10.40
CA ARG A 110 5.30 3.00 10.36
C ARG A 110 5.28 2.38 8.96
N GLY A 111 4.11 2.29 8.35
CA GLY A 111 3.93 1.64 7.06
C GLY A 111 4.68 2.32 5.93
N VAL A 112 4.98 3.62 6.03
CA VAL A 112 5.76 4.35 5.03
C VAL A 112 7.22 4.57 5.44
N THR A 113 7.68 4.01 6.56
CA THR A 113 9.03 4.27 7.09
C THR A 113 10.16 4.00 6.07
N PRO A 114 10.13 2.92 5.27
CA PRO A 114 11.13 2.68 4.22
C PRO A 114 11.21 3.82 3.20
N LEU A 115 10.07 4.28 2.66
CA LEU A 115 10.01 5.43 1.75
C LEU A 115 10.52 6.71 2.43
N VAL A 116 10.07 6.98 3.65
CA VAL A 116 10.47 8.18 4.41
C VAL A 116 11.97 8.21 4.69
N THR A 117 12.53 7.08 5.10
CA THR A 117 13.96 6.93 5.37
C THR A 117 14.75 7.19 4.10
N THR A 118 14.34 6.57 2.99
CA THR A 118 14.96 6.75 1.67
C THR A 118 14.97 8.21 1.24
N LEU A 119 13.84 8.92 1.34
CA LEU A 119 13.74 10.34 1.00
C LEU A 119 14.66 11.21 1.88
N ILE A 120 14.68 10.98 3.19
CA ILE A 120 15.49 11.76 4.14
C ILE A 120 16.99 11.52 3.94
N GLU A 121 17.40 10.26 3.72
CA GLU A 121 18.79 9.90 3.49
C GLU A 121 19.34 10.51 2.19
N ASN A 122 18.47 10.74 1.20
CA ASN A 122 18.80 11.44 -0.05
C ASN A 122 18.62 12.97 0.02
N GLY A 123 18.34 13.53 1.21
CA GLY A 123 18.34 14.97 1.46
C GLY A 123 17.02 15.68 1.14
N HIS A 124 15.92 14.95 0.99
CA HIS A 124 14.58 15.50 0.86
C HIS A 124 13.94 15.71 2.23
N LYS A 125 12.96 16.61 2.29
CA LYS A 125 12.17 16.88 3.48
C LYS A 125 10.85 16.10 3.40
N VAL A 126 10.47 15.48 4.51
CA VAL A 126 9.18 14.79 4.63
C VAL A 126 8.32 15.50 5.67
N GLU A 127 7.08 15.80 5.32
CA GLU A 127 6.06 16.32 6.23
C GLU A 127 4.86 15.39 6.29
N PHE A 128 4.36 15.11 7.50
CA PHE A 128 3.17 14.31 7.68
C PHE A 128 1.93 15.20 7.81
N TYR A 129 0.90 14.86 7.04
CA TYR A 129 -0.40 15.50 7.07
C TYR A 129 -1.46 14.53 7.58
N ALA A 130 -2.01 14.81 8.77
CA ALA A 130 -2.97 13.94 9.44
C ALA A 130 -4.44 14.20 9.03
N GLY A 131 -4.70 14.93 7.95
CA GLY A 131 -6.06 15.38 7.62
C GLY A 131 -6.48 16.65 8.35
N ALA A 132 -7.43 17.38 7.76
CA ALA A 132 -7.85 18.69 8.24
C ALA A 132 -8.75 18.60 9.49
N ALA A 133 -8.35 19.28 10.56
CA ALA A 133 -9.29 19.68 11.62
C ALA A 133 -10.09 20.94 11.25
N THR A 134 -9.57 21.72 10.29
CA THR A 134 -10.17 22.97 9.77
C THR A 134 -9.85 23.11 8.28
N ASP A 135 -10.76 23.76 7.54
CA ASP A 135 -10.60 24.09 6.11
C ASP A 135 -9.26 24.78 5.80
N GLY A 136 -8.65 24.43 4.66
CA GLY A 136 -7.42 25.07 4.14
C GLY A 136 -6.09 24.54 4.67
N GLN A 137 -6.07 23.57 5.60
CA GLN A 137 -4.80 23.01 6.10
C GLN A 137 -4.01 22.27 5.00
N LEU A 138 -4.68 21.55 4.10
CA LEU A 138 -4.00 20.86 3.01
C LEU A 138 -3.37 21.85 2.03
N SER A 139 -4.07 22.93 1.67
CA SER A 139 -3.51 23.98 0.81
C SER A 139 -2.26 24.63 1.38
N GLN A 140 -2.18 24.74 2.71
CA GLN A 140 -0.98 25.25 3.36
C GLN A 140 0.15 24.22 3.41
N ALA A 141 -0.18 22.94 3.61
CA ALA A 141 0.83 21.87 3.54
C ALA A 141 1.42 21.74 2.12
N LEU A 142 0.60 21.90 1.09
CA LEU A 142 1.01 21.78 -0.31
C LEU A 142 1.60 23.06 -0.92
N SER A 143 1.62 24.20 -0.21
CA SER A 143 2.10 25.47 -0.78
C SER A 143 3.59 25.47 -1.08
N ASP A 144 4.35 24.73 -0.27
CA ASP A 144 5.81 24.61 -0.36
C ASP A 144 6.23 23.15 -0.64
N ALA A 145 5.27 22.30 -1.05
CA ALA A 145 5.51 20.91 -1.36
C ALA A 145 5.79 20.70 -2.84
N ASP A 146 6.58 19.67 -3.15
CA ASP A 146 6.86 19.23 -4.52
C ASP A 146 6.09 17.95 -4.86
N ALA A 147 5.74 17.17 -3.83
CA ALA A 147 4.99 15.94 -3.99
C ALA A 147 4.04 15.65 -2.84
N PHE A 148 3.03 14.84 -3.14
CA PHE A 148 2.04 14.36 -2.20
C PHE A 148 1.90 12.84 -2.28
N VAL A 149 1.74 12.17 -1.14
CA VAL A 149 1.51 10.72 -1.05
C VAL A 149 0.26 10.45 -0.23
N ALA A 150 -0.68 9.69 -0.78
CA ALA A 150 -1.86 9.21 -0.10
C ALA A 150 -1.82 7.67 0.01
N PRO A 151 -1.14 7.12 1.04
CA PRO A 151 -1.11 5.69 1.27
C PRO A 151 -2.47 5.18 1.78
N GLY A 152 -3.04 4.23 1.06
CA GLY A 152 -4.21 3.45 1.44
C GLY A 152 -5.52 4.24 1.52
N SER A 153 -6.37 3.84 2.46
CA SER A 153 -7.67 4.44 2.84
C SER A 153 -7.60 5.83 3.48
N VAL A 154 -7.56 6.92 2.70
CA VAL A 154 -7.70 8.28 3.26
C VAL A 154 -8.88 9.03 2.66
N SER A 155 -9.61 9.77 3.49
CA SER A 155 -10.77 10.57 3.08
C SER A 155 -10.38 12.02 2.83
N PHE A 156 -10.92 12.61 1.77
CA PHE A 156 -10.71 14.02 1.43
C PHE A 156 -12.00 14.83 1.54
N THR A 157 -11.90 16.09 1.95
CA THR A 157 -13.01 17.04 1.77
C THR A 157 -13.07 17.48 0.30
N GLU A 158 -14.19 18.09 -0.12
CA GLU A 158 -14.30 18.62 -1.48
C GLU A 158 -13.21 19.67 -1.79
N GLN A 159 -12.89 20.49 -0.80
CA GLN A 159 -11.82 21.49 -0.92
C GLN A 159 -10.43 20.84 -1.04
N ASP A 160 -10.19 19.74 -0.33
CA ASP A 160 -8.94 19.00 -0.45
C ASP A 160 -8.79 18.42 -1.86
N ARG A 161 -9.87 17.89 -2.45
CA ARG A 161 -9.84 17.37 -3.84
C ARG A 161 -9.50 18.46 -4.85
N GLU A 162 -10.13 19.64 -4.73
CA GLU A 162 -9.81 20.80 -5.58
C GLU A 162 -8.36 21.27 -5.40
N THR A 163 -7.86 21.26 -4.15
CA THR A 163 -6.48 21.61 -3.83
C THR A 163 -5.50 20.63 -4.47
N ILE A 164 -5.75 19.32 -4.36
CA ILE A 164 -4.91 18.28 -4.95
C ILE A 164 -4.91 18.39 -6.48
N SER A 165 -6.08 18.57 -7.09
CA SER A 165 -6.19 18.76 -8.56
C SER A 165 -5.38 19.97 -9.02
N THR A 166 -5.46 21.10 -8.31
CA THR A 166 -4.69 22.30 -8.66
C THR A 166 -3.19 22.07 -8.48
N PHE A 167 -2.81 21.32 -7.44
CA PHE A 167 -1.42 20.97 -7.16
C PHE A 167 -0.82 20.08 -8.26
N THR A 168 -1.55 19.05 -8.70
CA THR A 168 -1.12 18.18 -9.80
C THR A 168 -1.09 18.93 -11.13
N ASP A 169 -2.08 19.78 -11.42
CA ASP A 169 -2.09 20.63 -12.62
C ASP A 169 -0.91 21.62 -12.65
N ALA A 170 -0.38 21.98 -11.49
CA ALA A 170 0.81 22.81 -11.36
C ALA A 170 2.12 22.02 -11.56
N GLY A 171 2.08 20.70 -11.75
CA GLY A 171 3.26 19.83 -11.92
C GLY A 171 3.74 19.15 -10.63
N GLY A 172 2.91 19.16 -9.58
CA GLY A 172 3.16 18.44 -8.34
C GLY A 172 2.90 16.94 -8.50
N ARG A 173 3.81 16.11 -8.01
CA ARG A 173 3.69 14.65 -8.14
C ARG A 173 2.76 14.08 -7.09
N PHE A 174 1.88 13.17 -7.48
CA PHE A 174 0.94 12.55 -6.57
C PHE A 174 0.96 11.03 -6.70
N VAL A 175 1.31 10.34 -5.61
CA VAL A 175 1.21 8.88 -5.52
C VAL A 175 0.07 8.51 -4.60
N MET A 176 -0.87 7.73 -5.11
CA MET A 176 -1.92 7.10 -4.33
C MET A 176 -1.67 5.61 -4.26
N THR A 177 -1.99 5.00 -3.13
CA THR A 177 -2.12 3.55 -3.09
C THR A 177 -3.55 3.16 -2.75
N ALA A 178 -4.03 2.07 -3.32
CA ALA A 178 -5.29 1.44 -2.98
C ALA A 178 -5.02 0.19 -2.14
N ASN A 179 -6.07 -0.31 -1.49
CA ASN A 179 -6.09 -1.66 -0.95
C ASN A 179 -7.46 -2.28 -1.28
N PRO A 180 -7.60 -3.60 -1.33
CA PRO A 180 -8.91 -4.20 -1.48
C PRO A 180 -9.89 -3.76 -0.40
N GLY A 181 -11.09 -3.34 -0.83
CA GLY A 181 -12.09 -2.74 0.07
C GLY A 181 -11.81 -1.29 0.47
N SER A 182 -10.67 -0.73 0.08
CA SER A 182 -10.22 0.63 0.39
C SER A 182 -9.74 1.32 -0.89
N SER A 183 -10.71 1.82 -1.67
CA SER A 183 -10.46 2.49 -2.96
C SER A 183 -11.11 3.86 -3.11
N ALA A 184 -11.68 4.40 -2.03
CA ALA A 184 -12.37 5.70 -2.05
C ALA A 184 -11.43 6.82 -2.55
N THR A 185 -10.17 6.82 -2.12
CA THR A 185 -9.17 7.79 -2.57
C THR A 185 -9.00 7.78 -4.09
N VAL A 186 -8.84 6.60 -4.70
CA VAL A 186 -8.68 6.48 -6.16
C VAL A 186 -9.98 6.83 -6.88
N ALA A 187 -11.14 6.43 -6.36
CA ALA A 187 -12.43 6.78 -6.95
C ALA A 187 -12.68 8.30 -6.97
N GLU A 188 -12.20 9.02 -5.96
CA GLU A 188 -12.37 10.46 -5.80
C GLU A 188 -11.37 11.30 -6.60
N LEU A 189 -10.12 10.85 -6.72
CA LEU A 189 -9.01 11.64 -7.26
C LEU A 189 -8.38 11.05 -8.54
N GLY A 190 -8.52 9.75 -8.77
CA GLY A 190 -7.96 9.07 -9.93
C GLY A 190 -8.77 9.33 -11.21
N ALA A 191 -10.10 9.46 -11.08
CA ALA A 191 -11.00 9.51 -12.22
C ALA A 191 -10.76 10.69 -13.17
N SER A 192 -10.27 11.83 -12.68
CA SER A 192 -9.91 12.99 -13.51
C SER A 192 -8.72 12.72 -14.43
N ASN A 193 -7.86 11.77 -14.06
CA ASN A 193 -6.67 11.32 -14.79
C ASN A 193 -6.92 9.96 -15.48
N GLY A 194 -8.19 9.54 -15.59
CA GLY A 194 -8.55 8.25 -16.17
C GLY A 194 -8.19 7.02 -15.34
N LEU A 195 -7.63 7.20 -14.14
CA LEU A 195 -7.17 6.12 -13.26
C LEU A 195 -8.33 5.60 -12.39
N TYR A 196 -8.46 4.28 -12.28
CA TYR A 196 -9.52 3.66 -11.48
C TYR A 196 -9.07 2.35 -10.85
N THR A 197 -9.86 1.87 -9.88
CA THR A 197 -9.73 0.53 -9.33
C THR A 197 -10.99 -0.28 -9.57
N GLU A 198 -10.86 -1.58 -9.74
CA GLU A 198 -12.01 -2.49 -9.75
C GLU A 198 -12.34 -3.00 -8.34
N ALA A 199 -13.61 -3.32 -8.13
CA ALA A 199 -14.06 -3.87 -6.86
C ALA A 199 -13.62 -5.33 -6.71
N GLY A 200 -13.00 -5.65 -5.57
CA GLY A 200 -12.54 -6.99 -5.24
C GLY A 200 -11.09 -6.98 -4.77
N TYR A 201 -10.51 -8.18 -4.75
CA TYR A 201 -9.08 -8.41 -4.56
C TYR A 201 -8.63 -9.41 -5.61
N LEU A 202 -7.36 -9.32 -5.97
CA LEU A 202 -6.68 -10.29 -6.80
C LEU A 202 -6.09 -11.40 -5.93
N TYR A 203 -6.09 -12.62 -6.45
CA TYR A 203 -5.45 -13.76 -5.80
C TYR A 203 -4.92 -14.76 -6.82
N ASN A 204 -3.88 -15.50 -6.48
CA ASN A 204 -3.33 -16.55 -7.32
C ASN A 204 -3.06 -17.81 -6.48
N LEU A 205 -3.67 -18.93 -6.86
CA LEU A 205 -3.54 -20.21 -6.12
C LEU A 205 -2.29 -21.01 -6.50
N THR A 206 -1.60 -20.62 -7.57
CA THR A 206 -0.50 -21.39 -8.18
C THR A 206 0.83 -20.68 -8.01
N GLU A 207 0.89 -19.40 -8.37
CA GLU A 207 2.09 -18.56 -8.35
C GLU A 207 1.86 -17.41 -7.36
N ASN A 208 2.36 -17.57 -6.14
CA ASN A 208 2.17 -16.62 -5.04
C ASN A 208 3.32 -16.70 -4.03
N ASP A 209 3.56 -15.64 -3.28
CA ASP A 209 4.54 -15.58 -2.18
C ASP A 209 3.97 -16.25 -0.91
N ASN A 210 3.80 -17.57 -0.98
CA ASN A 210 3.42 -18.44 0.16
C ASN A 210 2.06 -18.11 0.80
N ASN A 211 1.27 -17.28 0.13
CA ASN A 211 -0.09 -16.91 0.48
C ASN A 211 -0.80 -16.54 -0.81
N TYR A 212 -1.95 -17.14 -1.09
CA TYR A 212 -2.71 -16.91 -2.32
C TYR A 212 -3.10 -15.44 -2.59
N LEU A 213 -3.11 -14.58 -1.57
CA LEU A 213 -3.33 -13.13 -1.73
C LEU A 213 -2.05 -12.36 -2.11
N SER A 214 -0.88 -12.93 -1.78
CA SER A 214 0.43 -12.35 -2.08
C SER A 214 0.84 -12.67 -3.51
N ILE A 215 0.38 -11.85 -4.44
CA ILE A 215 0.60 -12.05 -5.88
C ILE A 215 1.91 -11.41 -6.33
N PHE A 216 2.51 -12.00 -7.36
CA PHE A 216 3.60 -11.40 -8.12
C PHE A 216 3.04 -10.49 -9.20
N ALA A 217 3.76 -9.40 -9.48
CA ALA A 217 3.45 -8.51 -10.59
C ALA A 217 4.73 -8.10 -11.33
N GLU A 218 4.61 -7.97 -12.64
CA GLU A 218 5.72 -7.70 -13.55
C GLU A 218 5.47 -6.39 -14.32
N PRO A 219 6.53 -5.69 -14.75
CA PRO A 219 6.39 -4.52 -15.61
C PRO A 219 5.80 -4.87 -16.97
N THR A 220 4.82 -4.09 -17.41
CA THR A 220 4.25 -4.19 -18.77
C THR A 220 5.11 -3.50 -19.84
N GLY A 221 6.07 -2.68 -19.40
CA GLY A 221 6.94 -1.88 -20.23
C GLY A 221 7.85 -0.96 -19.42
N SER A 222 8.49 -0.01 -20.11
CA SER A 222 9.35 0.98 -19.46
C SER A 222 8.53 2.09 -18.82
N SER A 223 8.68 2.28 -17.51
CA SER A 223 8.10 3.39 -16.75
C SER A 223 9.10 3.85 -15.69
N ALA A 224 8.99 5.11 -15.27
CA ALA A 224 9.78 5.63 -14.15
C ALA A 224 9.53 4.85 -12.84
N LEU A 225 8.36 4.22 -12.69
CA LEU A 225 8.05 3.40 -11.51
C LEU A 225 8.63 1.98 -11.57
N THR A 226 8.99 1.49 -12.76
CA THR A 226 9.38 0.09 -12.98
C THR A 226 10.80 -0.06 -13.54
N ASP A 227 11.59 1.02 -13.55
CA ASP A 227 12.98 0.92 -13.99
C ASP A 227 13.77 0.00 -13.05
N GLY A 228 14.49 -0.95 -13.62
CA GLY A 228 15.22 -1.98 -12.85
C GLY A 228 14.37 -2.98 -12.06
N VAL A 229 13.04 -2.92 -12.14
CA VAL A 229 12.13 -3.91 -11.52
C VAL A 229 12.00 -5.11 -12.46
N GLU A 230 12.23 -6.32 -11.97
CA GLU A 230 11.91 -7.56 -12.69
C GLU A 230 10.56 -8.11 -12.21
N GLU A 231 10.38 -8.21 -10.89
CA GLU A 231 9.16 -8.74 -10.26
C GLU A 231 8.94 -8.12 -8.88
N VAL A 232 7.70 -7.72 -8.57
CA VAL A 232 7.30 -7.22 -7.24
C VAL A 232 6.28 -8.14 -6.59
N VAL A 233 6.15 -8.05 -5.27
CA VAL A 233 5.14 -8.80 -4.51
C VAL A 233 4.19 -7.83 -3.80
N PHE A 234 2.90 -8.00 -4.05
CA PHE A 234 1.84 -7.30 -3.35
C PHE A 234 1.06 -8.26 -2.47
N ARG A 235 0.99 -7.99 -1.16
CA ARG A 235 0.38 -8.90 -0.17
C ARG A 235 -1.13 -9.06 -0.38
N SER A 236 -1.76 -8.04 -0.95
CA SER A 236 -3.18 -7.99 -1.28
C SER A 236 -3.42 -6.81 -2.22
N SER A 237 -3.62 -7.07 -3.52
CA SER A 237 -3.78 -6.01 -4.50
C SER A 237 -5.24 -5.82 -4.94
N SER A 238 -5.64 -4.55 -5.05
CA SER A 238 -6.74 -4.12 -5.92
C SER A 238 -6.29 -4.19 -7.38
N SER A 239 -7.21 -4.46 -8.30
CA SER A 239 -6.98 -4.20 -9.72
C SER A 239 -7.01 -2.70 -9.96
N VAL A 240 -6.04 -2.21 -10.72
CA VAL A 240 -5.86 -0.81 -11.13
C VAL A 240 -5.93 -0.76 -12.65
N GLY A 241 -6.70 0.18 -13.18
CA GLY A 241 -6.80 0.43 -14.61
C GLY A 241 -6.68 1.91 -14.94
N SER A 242 -6.53 2.18 -16.24
CA SER A 242 -6.45 3.53 -16.81
C SER A 242 -7.26 3.57 -18.10
N SER A 243 -8.02 4.65 -18.33
CA SER A 243 -8.85 4.82 -19.54
C SER A 243 -8.06 5.20 -20.78
N ASP A 244 -6.89 5.83 -20.62
CA ASP A 244 -6.18 6.53 -21.69
C ASP A 244 -4.76 5.99 -21.97
N GLY A 245 -4.23 5.09 -21.14
CA GLY A 245 -2.89 4.52 -21.31
C GLY A 245 -2.60 3.33 -20.41
N ASP A 246 -1.70 2.45 -20.84
CA ASP A 246 -1.43 1.14 -20.25
C ASP A 246 -1.06 1.19 -18.76
N THR A 247 -1.45 0.15 -18.03
CA THR A 247 -0.95 -0.18 -16.69
C THR A 247 0.56 -0.35 -16.76
N VAL A 248 1.28 -0.04 -15.67
CA VAL A 248 2.75 -0.17 -15.62
C VAL A 248 3.21 -1.44 -14.93
N LEU A 249 2.35 -2.03 -14.10
CA LEU A 249 2.53 -3.35 -13.50
C LEU A 249 1.27 -4.18 -13.71
N GLU A 250 1.45 -5.45 -14.06
CA GLU A 250 0.38 -6.43 -14.24
C GLU A 250 0.67 -7.72 -13.47
N ALA A 251 -0.40 -8.37 -13.03
CA ALA A 251 -0.34 -9.65 -12.33
C ALA A 251 -1.27 -10.66 -13.00
N GLU A 252 -0.76 -11.85 -13.30
CA GLU A 252 -1.59 -13.01 -13.63
C GLU A 252 -2.29 -13.49 -12.34
N ALA A 253 -3.61 -13.34 -12.29
CA ALA A 253 -4.39 -13.59 -11.09
C ALA A 253 -5.84 -13.96 -11.41
N THR A 254 -6.58 -14.32 -10.37
CA THR A 254 -8.03 -14.46 -10.39
C THR A 254 -8.68 -13.28 -9.66
N MET A 255 -9.69 -12.66 -10.26
CA MET A 255 -10.48 -11.60 -9.62
C MET A 255 -11.52 -12.20 -8.66
N SER A 256 -11.56 -11.76 -7.40
CA SER A 256 -12.45 -12.37 -6.40
C SER A 256 -13.95 -12.17 -6.64
N THR A 257 -14.34 -11.10 -7.33
CA THR A 257 -15.75 -10.77 -7.59
C THR A 257 -16.32 -11.54 -8.77
N THR A 258 -15.55 -11.71 -9.85
CA THR A 258 -15.96 -12.43 -11.06
C THR A 258 -15.53 -13.90 -11.08
N ARG A 259 -14.47 -14.23 -10.32
CA ARG A 259 -13.74 -15.52 -10.37
C ARG A 259 -13.14 -15.81 -11.75
N GLU A 260 -12.80 -14.77 -12.50
CA GLU A 260 -12.16 -14.89 -13.80
C GLU A 260 -10.65 -14.82 -13.63
N ASP A 261 -9.95 -15.72 -14.32
CA ASP A 261 -8.49 -15.70 -14.45
C ASP A 261 -8.10 -14.74 -15.58
N GLY A 262 -7.01 -14.00 -15.39
CA GLY A 262 -6.42 -13.15 -16.42
C GLY A 262 -5.24 -12.31 -15.92
N SER A 263 -4.70 -11.49 -16.81
CA SER A 263 -3.78 -10.42 -16.45
C SER A 263 -4.56 -9.19 -15.99
N TYR A 264 -4.25 -8.72 -14.79
CA TYR A 264 -4.86 -7.55 -14.18
C TYR A 264 -3.80 -6.50 -13.87
N GLY A 265 -4.07 -5.25 -14.25
CA GLY A 265 -3.25 -4.13 -13.82
C GLY A 265 -3.24 -3.99 -12.31
N VAL A 266 -2.08 -3.69 -11.75
CA VAL A 266 -1.90 -3.44 -10.31
C VAL A 266 -1.16 -2.13 -10.04
N ALA A 267 -0.65 -1.46 -11.07
CA ALA A 267 -0.26 -0.07 -10.99
C ALA A 267 -0.48 0.63 -12.33
N ALA A 268 -0.78 1.92 -12.29
CA ALA A 268 -0.92 2.77 -13.47
C ALA A 268 -0.41 4.18 -13.18
N VAL A 269 0.02 4.87 -14.23
CA VAL A 269 0.54 6.25 -14.16
C VAL A 269 -0.10 7.07 -15.26
N ASP A 270 -0.56 8.27 -14.93
CA ASP A 270 -0.97 9.28 -15.89
C ASP A 270 -0.31 10.62 -15.52
N GLY A 271 0.62 11.06 -16.37
CA GLY A 271 1.38 12.30 -16.17
C GLY A 271 2.09 12.38 -14.82
N ASP A 272 1.54 13.20 -13.92
CA ASP A 272 2.06 13.49 -12.57
C ASP A 272 1.39 12.65 -11.47
N VAL A 273 0.44 11.79 -11.82
CA VAL A 273 -0.35 10.99 -10.88
C VAL A 273 -0.09 9.50 -11.09
N ALA A 274 0.18 8.78 -10.00
CA ALA A 274 0.36 7.34 -10.00
C ALA A 274 -0.59 6.65 -9.00
N VAL A 275 -1.05 5.46 -9.36
CA VAL A 275 -1.85 4.57 -8.51
C VAL A 275 -1.17 3.21 -8.42
N ILE A 276 -0.99 2.71 -7.20
CA ILE A 276 -0.51 1.34 -6.92
C ILE A 276 -1.58 0.60 -6.11
N GLY A 277 -1.94 -0.61 -6.52
CA GLY A 277 -3.08 -1.38 -6.02
C GLY A 277 -2.92 -1.96 -4.60
N ASP A 278 -1.76 -1.77 -4.00
CA ASP A 278 -1.41 -2.24 -2.65
C ASP A 278 -0.59 -1.16 -1.94
N SER A 279 -0.90 -0.85 -0.69
CA SER A 279 -0.06 0.03 0.14
C SER A 279 1.02 -0.73 0.90
N SER A 280 0.85 -2.04 1.09
CA SER A 280 1.65 -2.83 2.02
C SER A 280 3.08 -3.05 1.55
N PHE A 281 3.38 -2.87 0.26
CA PHE A 281 4.76 -2.94 -0.27
C PHE A 281 5.68 -1.89 0.37
N LEU A 282 5.14 -0.78 0.88
CA LEU A 282 5.89 0.23 1.59
C LEU A 282 6.28 -0.20 3.00
N GLU A 283 5.61 -1.21 3.57
CA GLU A 283 5.78 -1.60 4.97
C GLU A 283 7.14 -2.26 5.20
N PRO A 284 7.79 -2.06 6.36
CA PRO A 284 9.12 -2.59 6.64
C PRO A 284 9.27 -4.11 6.39
N GLU A 285 8.22 -4.89 6.64
CA GLU A 285 8.17 -6.33 6.42
C GLU A 285 8.03 -6.75 4.94
N ASN A 286 7.68 -5.84 4.04
CA ASN A 286 7.44 -6.13 2.62
C ASN A 286 8.36 -5.32 1.69
N ALA A 287 8.95 -4.21 2.15
CA ALA A 287 9.75 -3.30 1.33
C ALA A 287 11.02 -3.91 0.73
N HIS A 288 11.43 -5.10 1.17
CA HIS A 288 12.59 -5.82 0.67
C HIS A 288 12.24 -7.17 0.04
N ARG A 289 10.94 -7.48 -0.11
CA ARG A 289 10.45 -8.71 -0.75
C ARG A 289 10.47 -8.54 -2.28
N ALA A 290 11.04 -9.52 -2.99
CA ALA A 290 11.31 -9.42 -4.42
C ALA A 290 11.99 -8.07 -4.75
N ASP A 291 11.59 -7.38 -5.81
CA ASP A 291 12.12 -6.05 -6.14
C ASP A 291 11.29 -4.90 -5.56
N ASN A 292 10.54 -5.12 -4.47
CA ASN A 292 9.82 -4.03 -3.79
C ASN A 292 10.78 -2.92 -3.36
N ASN A 293 12.03 -3.23 -3.02
CA ASN A 293 13.02 -2.22 -2.66
C ASN A 293 13.35 -1.30 -3.83
N VAL A 294 13.39 -1.85 -5.06
CA VAL A 294 13.59 -1.08 -6.29
C VAL A 294 12.35 -0.24 -6.59
N LEU A 295 11.14 -0.82 -6.47
CA LEU A 295 9.89 -0.08 -6.64
C LEU A 295 9.77 1.08 -5.65
N VAL A 296 10.14 0.91 -4.38
CA VAL A 296 10.13 1.99 -3.37
C VAL A 296 11.12 3.10 -3.75
N GLY A 297 12.30 2.75 -4.25
CA GLY A 297 13.27 3.70 -4.79
C GLY A 297 12.69 4.51 -5.97
N ASN A 298 12.09 3.82 -6.93
CA ASN A 298 11.45 4.42 -8.08
C ASN A 298 10.27 5.33 -7.72
N VAL A 299 9.48 4.96 -6.70
CA VAL A 299 8.43 5.83 -6.15
C VAL A 299 9.04 7.09 -5.56
N ALA A 300 10.14 6.98 -4.81
CA ALA A 300 10.83 8.13 -4.26
C ALA A 300 11.37 9.05 -5.38
N ASP A 301 11.97 8.48 -6.43
CA ASP A 301 12.45 9.23 -7.61
C ASP A 301 11.30 9.91 -8.37
N PHE A 302 10.18 9.21 -8.56
CA PHE A 302 8.99 9.78 -9.19
C PHE A 302 8.47 10.99 -8.41
N LEU A 303 8.40 10.89 -7.08
CA LEU A 303 7.93 11.98 -6.22
C LEU A 303 8.82 13.22 -6.36
N VAL A 304 10.14 13.06 -6.38
CA VAL A 304 11.06 14.21 -6.33
C VAL A 304 11.43 14.78 -7.70
N THR A 305 11.03 14.17 -8.81
CA THR A 305 11.34 14.67 -10.17
C THR A 305 10.25 15.56 -10.77
N GLY A 306 9.21 15.88 -10.00
CA GLY A 306 8.21 16.88 -10.35
C GLY A 306 8.77 18.30 -10.42
N SER A 307 8.01 19.24 -10.99
CA SER A 307 8.37 20.65 -11.00
C SER A 307 7.14 21.50 -10.82
N VAL A 308 6.85 21.83 -9.56
CA VAL A 308 5.67 22.62 -9.20
C VAL A 308 5.85 24.07 -9.66
N ASN A 309 4.93 24.54 -10.48
CA ASN A 309 4.79 25.96 -10.79
C ASN A 309 4.05 26.65 -9.64
N GLU A 310 4.79 27.12 -8.65
CA GLU A 310 4.26 27.81 -7.47
C GLU A 310 3.31 28.97 -7.83
N ALA A 311 3.53 29.65 -8.96
CA ALA A 311 2.68 30.76 -9.40
C ALA A 311 1.26 30.31 -9.82
N SER A 312 1.08 29.02 -10.11
CA SER A 312 -0.22 28.40 -10.40
C SER A 312 -0.95 27.96 -9.14
N LEU A 313 -0.28 27.89 -7.97
CA LEU A 313 -0.91 27.48 -6.73
C LEU A 313 -1.78 28.60 -6.12
N PRO A 314 -2.90 28.25 -5.44
CA PRO A 314 -3.73 29.23 -4.74
C PRO A 314 -2.93 29.95 -3.64
N GLY A 315 -2.92 31.30 -3.67
CA GLY A 315 -2.25 32.11 -2.65
C GLY A 315 -0.87 32.67 -3.04
N ALA A 316 -0.31 32.27 -4.19
CA ALA A 316 1.00 32.74 -4.69
C ALA A 316 1.11 34.28 -4.87
N GLY A 317 -0.02 34.99 -4.94
CA GLY A 317 -0.07 36.45 -5.11
C GLY A 317 0.12 37.30 -3.84
N ASN A 318 0.23 36.72 -2.64
CA ASN A 318 0.23 37.49 -1.39
C ASN A 318 1.61 37.70 -0.73
N GLN A 319 2.71 37.28 -1.34
CA GLN A 319 4.04 37.61 -0.84
C GLN A 319 4.49 38.99 -1.32
N THR A 320 4.20 40.03 -0.51
CA THR A 320 4.92 41.30 -0.63
C THR A 320 6.33 41.10 -0.05
N PRO A 321 7.42 41.38 -0.78
CA PRO A 321 8.77 41.24 -0.26
C PRO A 321 8.94 42.03 1.05
N ALA A 322 9.25 41.33 2.15
CA ALA A 322 9.60 41.92 3.42
C ALA A 322 10.96 42.62 3.28
N GLY A 323 10.95 43.90 2.90
CA GLY A 323 12.21 44.63 2.72
C GLY A 323 12.14 45.95 1.98
N GLN A 324 11.14 46.80 2.23
CA GLN A 324 11.24 48.21 1.87
C GLN A 324 10.74 49.08 3.04
N PRO A 325 11.55 49.99 3.60
CA PRO A 325 11.07 50.92 4.61
C PRO A 325 9.95 51.77 4.01
N SER A 326 8.76 51.69 4.60
CA SER A 326 7.68 52.64 4.33
C SER A 326 8.15 54.03 4.76
N THR A 327 8.56 54.83 3.77
CA THR A 327 8.80 56.26 3.97
C THR A 327 7.44 56.88 4.24
N GLY A 328 7.20 57.27 5.49
CA GLY A 328 5.92 57.79 5.95
C GLY A 328 5.41 58.96 5.10
N GLY A 329 4.35 58.70 4.35
CA GLY A 329 3.46 59.72 3.79
C GLY A 329 2.30 59.92 4.75
N GLN A 330 2.39 60.91 5.63
CA GLN A 330 1.22 61.39 6.37
C GLN A 330 0.25 62.04 5.37
N SER A 331 -0.79 61.32 4.95
CA SER A 331 -1.97 61.93 4.36
C SER A 331 -2.68 62.74 5.44
N GLN A 332 -2.50 64.05 5.38
CA GLN A 332 -3.33 65.02 6.09
C GLN A 332 -4.78 64.85 5.63
N ILE A 333 -5.65 64.49 6.56
CA ILE A 333 -7.11 64.56 6.39
C ILE A 333 -7.49 66.04 6.55
N PRO A 334 -8.09 66.72 5.55
CA PRO A 334 -8.63 68.05 5.76
C PRO A 334 -9.89 67.96 6.62
N VAL A 335 -9.83 68.53 7.82
CA VAL A 335 -11.00 68.75 8.67
C VAL A 335 -11.90 69.77 7.99
N GLY A 336 -13.11 69.35 7.63
CA GLY A 336 -14.17 70.19 7.08
C GLY A 336 -14.57 71.31 8.04
N GLY A 337 -14.80 72.49 7.48
CA GLY A 337 -15.03 73.74 8.19
C GLY A 337 -16.24 73.72 9.12
N ALA A 338 -16.03 74.31 10.29
CA ALA A 338 -17.09 74.70 11.22
C ALA A 338 -17.97 75.79 10.58
N GLU A 339 -19.27 75.61 10.77
CA GLU A 339 -20.33 76.52 10.38
C GLU A 339 -20.13 77.90 11.02
N ASP A 340 -20.22 78.92 10.16
CA ASP A 340 -20.21 80.34 10.49
C ASP A 340 -21.56 80.69 11.14
N ILE A 341 -21.55 80.97 12.45
CA ILE A 341 -22.71 81.46 13.20
C ILE A 341 -22.71 82.99 13.06
N PRO A 342 -23.72 83.62 12.44
CA PRO A 342 -23.73 85.06 12.25
C PRO A 342 -24.01 85.80 13.56
N GLU A 343 -23.07 86.65 13.96
CA GLU A 343 -23.18 87.60 15.07
C GLU A 343 -24.15 88.73 14.68
N MET A 344 -25.32 88.77 15.34
CA MET A 344 -26.31 89.83 15.11
C MET A 344 -25.86 91.14 15.77
N ASN A 345 -25.70 92.15 14.93
CA ASN A 345 -25.44 93.54 15.30
C ASN A 345 -26.53 94.10 16.21
N ASN A 346 -26.07 94.74 17.29
CA ASN A 346 -26.88 95.55 18.19
C ASN A 346 -26.81 97.01 17.69
N GLU A 347 -27.83 97.49 16.99
CA GLU A 347 -28.05 98.93 16.78
C GLU A 347 -29.44 99.33 17.27
N SER A 348 -29.43 100.33 18.14
CA SER A 348 -30.58 101.06 18.68
C SER A 348 -31.23 101.94 17.62
N THR A 349 -32.55 101.85 17.44
CA THR A 349 -33.51 102.97 17.51
C THR A 349 -34.95 102.48 17.36
#